data_AF-A0A8C1UQS9-F1
#
_entry.id   AF-A0A8C1UQS9-F1
#
_cell.length_a   1.000
_cell.length_b   1.000
_cell.length_c   1.000
_cell.angle_alpha   90.00
_cell.angle_beta   90.00
_cell.angle_gamma   90.00
#
_symmetry.space_group_name_H-M   'P 1'
#
loop_
_entity.id
_entity.type
_entity.pdbx_description
1 polymer ?
#
loop_
_entity_poly.entity_id
_entity_poly.type
_entity_poly.pdbx_seq_one_letter_code
_entity_poly.pdbx_strand_id
1 'polypeptide(L)'
;WYQQHRQNLQKLKNEKAKQNQNSSNGSNAPAPPPPVEPPKSTPPPPPPKEEPPPPPPPEESKPSGITDTGDPAEAARLQQLQAAAAHWQHVQHQRASIQYQALMQEHAQLQHVLQQYQQVIQQPAHLQTMPFEMQLQHYEMQQQRFAPLYQEWDRHFNLWLEQFQTYPHKDQLHDYEAQWRQWQEQMNSTSAHLQERVASLRAMQHQYGTAPSYGGPPPQVPPPSGPRPPPPTSLPPSAPVAPPRVERKPETKNAEDILKPPGRSARPDRIVVIMRGLPGSGKSHVAKLIRDKEVECSGAPPRVLGLDDYFMSEVEKVEKDPDSGKRFKSKVLEYEYEPEMEETYRSSMLKTFKKTLDDGFFPFIILDAINDKVKYFDQFWSAAKTKGFEVYLAEITTDHQTCAKRNIHGRTLKDITKLASGWESAPPHMVRLDIRSLLQDAAIEDVEMEDFNPEEEPKSEVKQEDDDETDLVGPLFSCMLLSSDN
;
A
#
# COMPACT_ATOMS: atom_id res chain seq x y z
N TRP A 1 18.84 25.48 -9.15
CA TRP A 1 18.26 24.19 -8.72
C TRP A 1 16.94 23.87 -9.41
N TYR A 2 15.86 24.66 -9.24
CA TYR A 2 14.55 24.39 -9.85
C TYR A 2 14.53 24.33 -11.39
N GLN A 3 15.29 25.20 -12.08
CA GLN A 3 15.45 25.13 -13.55
C GLN A 3 16.19 23.85 -14.00
N GLN A 4 17.17 23.41 -13.22
CA GLN A 4 17.94 22.19 -13.50
C GLN A 4 17.09 20.94 -13.26
N HIS A 5 16.20 20.98 -12.26
CA HIS A 5 15.20 19.95 -12.00
C HIS A 5 14.17 19.86 -13.14
N ARG A 6 13.67 21.01 -13.66
CA ARG A 6 12.79 21.03 -14.84
C ARG A 6 13.46 20.48 -16.11
N GLN A 7 14.74 20.80 -16.34
CA GLN A 7 15.48 20.26 -17.48
C GLN A 7 15.72 18.74 -17.35
N ASN A 8 16.00 18.25 -16.15
CA ASN A 8 16.12 16.80 -15.90
C ASN A 8 14.79 16.07 -16.09
N LEU A 9 13.65 16.66 -15.69
CA LEU A 9 12.32 16.12 -15.94
C LEU A 9 11.98 16.06 -17.44
N GLN A 10 12.34 17.09 -18.21
CA GLN A 10 12.19 17.08 -19.67
C GLN A 10 13.09 16.04 -20.35
N LYS A 11 14.32 15.85 -19.87
CA LYS A 11 15.22 14.79 -20.37
C LYS A 11 14.67 13.41 -20.05
N LEU A 12 14.17 13.17 -18.84
CA LEU A 12 13.53 11.90 -18.46
C LEU A 12 12.28 11.63 -19.33
N LYS A 13 11.47 12.65 -19.61
CA LYS A 13 10.29 12.51 -20.45
C LYS A 13 10.65 12.17 -21.90
N ASN A 14 11.73 12.75 -22.42
CA ASN A 14 12.24 12.47 -23.77
C ASN A 14 12.96 11.10 -23.86
N GLU A 15 13.64 10.64 -22.81
CA GLU A 15 14.21 9.28 -22.74
C GLU A 15 13.11 8.22 -22.65
N LYS A 16 12.06 8.46 -21.84
CA LYS A 16 10.91 7.57 -21.72
C LYS A 16 10.11 7.48 -23.04
N ALA A 17 10.03 8.59 -23.79
CA ALA A 17 9.43 8.60 -25.13
C ALA A 17 10.27 7.85 -26.18
N LYS A 18 11.62 7.90 -26.10
CA LYS A 18 12.52 7.13 -26.97
C LYS A 18 12.50 5.63 -26.67
N GLN A 19 12.29 5.25 -25.41
CA GLN A 19 12.17 3.85 -25.01
C GLN A 19 10.87 3.21 -25.52
N ASN A 20 9.83 4.02 -25.76
CA ASN A 20 8.54 3.57 -26.28
C ASN A 20 8.49 3.43 -27.82
N GLN A 21 9.53 3.87 -28.55
CA GLN A 21 9.61 3.73 -30.02
C GLN A 21 10.33 2.46 -30.50
N ASN A 22 10.92 1.66 -29.59
CA ASN A 22 11.68 0.46 -29.97
C ASN A 22 10.91 -0.87 -29.86
N SER A 23 9.60 -0.82 -29.63
CA SER A 23 8.73 -2.02 -29.59
C SER A 23 7.75 -2.03 -30.75
N SER A 24 8.27 -2.04 -31.98
CA SER A 24 7.49 -2.38 -33.17
C SER A 24 8.09 -3.62 -33.83
N ASN A 25 7.70 -4.80 -33.35
CA ASN A 25 7.66 -5.98 -34.19
C ASN A 25 6.49 -6.85 -33.72
N GLY A 26 5.51 -7.02 -34.61
CA GLY A 26 4.19 -7.56 -34.29
C GLY A 26 4.20 -9.05 -33.97
N SER A 27 3.41 -9.45 -32.98
CA SER A 27 2.22 -10.29 -33.14
C SER A 27 1.71 -10.67 -31.75
N ASN A 28 0.41 -10.41 -31.51
CA ASN A 28 -0.34 -10.64 -30.27
C ASN A 28 0.11 -9.83 -29.04
N ALA A 29 -0.38 -8.59 -28.95
CA ALA A 29 -0.46 -7.91 -27.66
C ALA A 29 -1.33 -8.77 -26.71
N PRO A 30 -0.83 -9.15 -25.52
CA PRO A 30 -1.63 -9.84 -24.53
C PRO A 30 -2.80 -8.93 -24.14
N ALA A 31 -3.99 -9.53 -23.96
CA ALA A 31 -5.12 -8.81 -23.40
C ALA A 31 -4.68 -8.13 -22.08
N PRO A 32 -5.15 -6.91 -21.78
CA PRO A 32 -4.90 -6.31 -20.48
C PRO A 32 -5.27 -7.32 -19.39
N PRO A 33 -4.46 -7.44 -18.32
CA PRO A 33 -4.68 -8.44 -17.28
C PRO A 33 -6.12 -8.32 -16.74
N PRO A 34 -6.74 -9.46 -16.34
CA PRO A 34 -8.07 -9.41 -15.71
C PRO A 34 -8.03 -8.43 -14.54
N PRO A 35 -9.14 -7.70 -14.26
CA PRO A 35 -9.12 -6.59 -13.33
C PRO A 35 -8.60 -7.06 -11.97
N VAL A 36 -7.65 -6.31 -11.40
CA VAL A 36 -7.47 -6.34 -9.96
C VAL A 36 -8.84 -6.00 -9.38
N GLU A 37 -9.34 -6.81 -8.44
CA GLU A 37 -10.61 -6.54 -7.79
C GLU A 37 -10.64 -5.08 -7.32
N PRO A 38 -11.78 -4.38 -7.44
CA PRO A 38 -11.91 -3.05 -6.88
C PRO A 38 -11.57 -3.16 -5.38
N PRO A 39 -10.69 -2.31 -4.83
CA PRO A 39 -10.39 -2.37 -3.41
C PRO A 39 -11.70 -2.26 -2.63
N LYS A 40 -11.90 -3.16 -1.66
CA LYS A 40 -13.04 -3.06 -0.73
C LYS A 40 -12.96 -1.69 -0.05
N SER A 41 -14.04 -0.95 -0.19
CA SER A 41 -14.20 0.44 0.17
C SER A 41 -14.13 0.68 1.68
N THR A 42 -12.95 0.73 2.30
CA THR A 42 -12.82 1.50 3.53
C THR A 42 -12.79 2.98 3.17
N PRO A 43 -13.76 3.77 3.67
CA PRO A 43 -13.67 5.22 3.53
C PRO A 43 -12.37 5.65 4.22
N PRO A 44 -11.57 6.54 3.60
CA PRO A 44 -10.35 7.02 4.22
C PRO A 44 -10.58 7.59 5.62
N PRO A 45 -9.50 7.73 6.41
CA PRO A 45 -9.61 8.30 7.73
C PRO A 45 -10.07 9.77 7.64
N PRO A 46 -11.02 10.22 8.48
CA PRO A 46 -11.35 11.63 8.58
C PRO A 46 -10.12 12.43 9.05
N PRO A 47 -10.07 13.75 8.78
CA PRO A 47 -8.97 14.59 9.25
C PRO A 47 -8.78 14.43 10.77
N PRO A 48 -7.54 14.45 11.27
CA PRO A 48 -7.27 14.31 12.70
C PRO A 48 -8.04 15.37 13.48
N LYS A 49 -8.75 14.96 14.53
CA LYS A 49 -9.26 15.90 15.52
C LYS A 49 -8.06 16.44 16.30
N GLU A 50 -7.52 17.57 15.86
CA GLU A 50 -6.65 18.37 16.72
C GLU A 50 -7.55 18.99 17.80
N GLU A 51 -7.66 18.29 18.92
CA GLU A 51 -8.28 18.83 20.12
C GLU A 51 -7.43 20.04 20.55
N PRO A 52 -8.03 21.23 20.71
CA PRO A 52 -7.27 22.43 21.04
C PRO A 52 -6.48 22.17 22.32
N PRO A 53 -5.22 22.64 22.41
CA PRO A 53 -4.44 22.48 23.63
C PRO A 53 -5.26 23.03 24.80
N PRO A 54 -5.32 22.30 25.94
CA PRO A 54 -6.09 22.75 27.09
C PRO A 54 -5.64 24.17 27.45
N PRO A 55 -6.57 25.07 27.80
CA PRO A 55 -6.19 26.41 28.24
C PRO A 55 -5.20 26.26 29.41
N PRO A 56 -4.15 27.10 29.45
CA PRO A 56 -3.16 27.02 30.52
C PRO A 56 -3.89 27.12 31.87
N PRO A 57 -3.56 26.26 32.84
CA PRO A 57 -4.19 26.31 34.15
C PRO A 57 -4.00 27.72 34.75
N PRO A 58 -5.02 28.27 35.44
CA PRO A 58 -4.85 29.55 36.12
C PRO A 58 -3.67 29.44 37.09
N GLU A 59 -2.69 30.34 36.94
CA GLU A 59 -1.56 30.46 37.86
C GLU A 59 -2.05 30.91 39.24
N GLU A 60 -2.57 30.00 40.04
CA GLU A 60 -2.64 30.16 41.48
C GLU A 60 -1.57 29.25 42.10
N SER A 61 -0.40 29.82 42.38
CA SER A 61 0.39 29.58 43.60
C SER A 61 1.87 29.98 43.44
N LYS A 62 2.22 31.22 43.81
CA LYS A 62 3.44 31.52 44.58
C LYS A 62 3.41 32.95 45.12
N PRO A 63 3.66 33.16 46.43
CA PRO A 63 3.75 34.50 47.00
C PRO A 63 5.19 34.99 46.88
N SER A 64 5.43 36.07 46.15
CA SER A 64 6.54 37.01 46.38
C SER A 64 6.27 38.27 45.59
N GLY A 65 6.11 39.37 46.31
CA GLY A 65 5.63 40.63 45.77
C GLY A 65 6.54 41.25 44.72
N ILE A 66 5.89 41.90 43.75
CA ILE A 66 6.18 43.23 43.19
C ILE A 66 4.91 43.62 42.43
N THR A 67 4.34 44.77 42.83
CA THR A 67 3.33 45.61 42.17
C THR A 67 2.39 44.96 41.15
N ASP A 68 1.18 44.72 41.65
CA ASP A 68 -0.07 44.67 40.93
C ASP A 68 -0.28 45.93 40.07
N THR A 69 -0.17 45.76 38.75
CA THR A 69 -0.96 46.50 37.74
C THR A 69 -1.14 45.61 36.52
N GLY A 70 -1.93 44.55 36.66
CA GLY A 70 -2.56 43.92 35.50
C GLY A 70 -3.79 44.74 35.15
N ASP A 71 -3.71 45.62 34.15
CA ASP A 71 -4.86 46.41 33.72
C ASP A 71 -5.98 45.44 33.28
N PRO A 72 -7.19 45.50 33.88
CA PRO A 72 -8.31 44.65 33.48
C PRO A 72 -8.65 44.78 31.98
N ALA A 73 -8.30 45.89 31.34
CA ALA A 73 -8.41 46.05 29.89
C ALA A 73 -7.42 45.17 29.10
N GLU A 74 -6.23 44.91 29.63
CA GLU A 74 -5.22 44.05 29.01
C GLU A 74 -5.61 42.57 29.12
N ALA A 75 -6.16 42.16 30.26
CA ALA A 75 -6.71 40.80 30.44
C ALA A 75 -7.89 40.53 29.50
N ALA A 76 -8.81 41.49 29.35
CA ALA A 76 -9.92 41.38 28.39
C ALA A 76 -9.42 41.32 26.94
N ARG A 77 -8.39 42.10 26.60
CA ARG A 77 -7.77 42.07 25.27
C ARG A 77 -7.06 40.74 24.98
N LEU A 78 -6.38 40.17 25.97
CA LEU A 78 -5.73 38.86 25.86
C LEU A 78 -6.78 37.74 25.70
N GLN A 79 -7.87 37.79 26.46
CA GLN A 79 -8.98 36.85 26.33
C GLN A 79 -9.65 36.93 24.96
N GLN A 80 -9.85 38.15 24.43
CA GLN A 80 -10.39 38.35 23.09
C GLN A 80 -9.45 37.78 22.01
N LEU A 81 -8.13 37.95 22.18
CA LEU A 81 -7.14 37.40 21.26
C LEU A 81 -7.10 35.86 21.30
N GLN A 82 -7.22 35.26 22.49
CA GLN A 82 -7.32 33.81 22.65
C GLN A 82 -8.62 33.25 22.05
N ALA A 83 -9.75 33.92 22.25
CA ALA A 83 -11.03 33.55 21.65
C ALA A 83 -10.98 33.66 20.11
N ALA A 84 -10.33 34.70 19.58
CA ALA A 84 -10.12 34.85 18.14
C ALA A 84 -9.19 33.76 17.58
N ALA A 85 -8.14 33.39 18.29
CA ALA A 85 -7.25 32.30 17.90
C ALA A 85 -7.96 30.93 17.92
N ALA A 86 -8.75 30.65 18.95
CA ALA A 86 -9.56 29.44 19.05
C ALA A 86 -10.61 29.37 17.92
N HIS A 87 -11.27 30.50 17.61
CA HIS A 87 -12.20 30.58 16.48
C HIS A 87 -11.48 30.31 15.15
N TRP A 88 -10.28 30.86 14.95
CA TRP A 88 -9.49 30.62 13.73
C TRP A 88 -9.13 29.13 13.58
N GLN A 89 -8.67 28.47 14.65
CA GLN A 89 -8.39 27.04 14.65
C GLN A 89 -9.64 26.20 14.33
N HIS A 90 -10.78 26.54 14.94
CA HIS A 90 -12.04 25.85 14.68
C HIS A 90 -12.47 26.00 13.21
N VAL A 91 -12.34 27.20 12.63
CA VAL A 91 -12.63 27.47 11.22
C VAL A 91 -11.68 26.71 10.29
N GLN A 92 -10.39 26.57 10.64
CA GLN A 92 -9.45 25.76 9.85
C GLN A 92 -9.83 24.27 9.86
N HIS A 93 -10.15 23.70 11.03
CA HIS A 93 -10.60 22.31 11.13
C HIS A 93 -11.91 22.10 10.37
N GLN A 94 -12.87 23.04 10.48
CA GLN A 94 -14.11 22.98 9.72
C GLN A 94 -13.86 23.02 8.21
N ARG A 95 -12.95 23.88 7.72
CA ARG A 95 -12.55 23.91 6.30
C ARG A 95 -11.92 22.61 5.83
N ALA A 96 -11.01 22.04 6.62
CA ALA A 96 -10.39 20.76 6.31
C ALA A 96 -11.43 19.63 6.25
N SER A 97 -12.42 19.64 7.15
CA SER A 97 -13.51 18.65 7.15
C SER A 97 -14.42 18.74 5.93
N ILE A 98 -14.76 19.96 5.47
CA ILE A 98 -15.55 20.18 4.24
C ILE A 98 -14.78 19.72 3.00
N GLN A 99 -13.49 20.04 2.91
CA GLN A 99 -12.64 19.58 1.80
C GLN A 99 -12.52 18.05 1.76
N TYR A 100 -12.35 17.44 2.93
CA TYR A 100 -12.34 15.99 3.06
C TYR A 100 -13.67 15.36 2.59
N GLN A 101 -14.80 15.94 2.99
CA GLN A 101 -16.12 15.46 2.57
C GLN A 101 -16.33 15.56 1.05
N ALA A 102 -15.87 16.65 0.42
CA ALA A 102 -15.91 16.80 -1.04
C ALA A 102 -15.04 15.75 -1.74
N LEU A 103 -13.82 15.52 -1.24
CA LEU A 103 -12.92 14.50 -1.77
C LEU A 103 -13.54 13.09 -1.68
N MET A 104 -14.29 12.83 -0.61
CA MET A 104 -15.01 11.58 -0.41
C MET A 104 -16.21 11.38 -1.30
N GLN A 105 -16.88 12.47 -1.67
CA GLN A 105 -17.95 12.42 -2.67
C GLN A 105 -17.38 11.95 -4.01
N GLU A 106 -16.25 12.50 -4.45
CA GLU A 106 -15.60 12.08 -5.70
C GLU A 106 -15.05 10.65 -5.62
N HIS A 107 -14.50 10.27 -4.47
CA HIS A 107 -14.05 8.89 -4.23
C HIS A 107 -15.20 7.88 -4.41
N ALA A 108 -16.38 8.14 -3.85
CA ALA A 108 -17.55 7.28 -4.00
C ALA A 108 -18.01 7.16 -5.46
N GLN A 109 -17.93 8.25 -6.23
CA GLN A 109 -18.27 8.24 -7.65
C GLN A 109 -17.28 7.42 -8.49
N LEU A 110 -15.97 7.58 -8.24
CA LEU A 110 -14.94 6.77 -8.90
C LEU A 110 -15.15 5.27 -8.65
N GLN A 111 -15.51 4.88 -7.43
CA GLN A 111 -15.86 3.50 -7.12
C GLN A 111 -17.09 3.00 -7.89
N HIS A 112 -18.13 3.83 -8.02
CA HIS A 112 -19.30 3.48 -8.82
C HIS A 112 -18.94 3.21 -10.28
N VAL A 113 -18.06 4.04 -10.86
CA VAL A 113 -17.57 3.85 -12.24
C VAL A 113 -16.74 2.56 -12.35
N LEU A 114 -15.90 2.22 -11.37
CA LEU A 114 -15.16 0.96 -11.36
C LEU A 114 -16.05 -0.28 -11.31
N GLN A 115 -17.18 -0.21 -10.59
CA GLN A 115 -18.15 -1.29 -10.53
C GLN A 115 -18.77 -1.53 -11.92
N GLN A 116 -19.13 -0.46 -12.63
CA GLN A 116 -19.65 -0.56 -14.00
C GLN A 116 -18.59 -1.04 -14.99
N TYR A 117 -17.34 -0.59 -14.82
CA TYR A 117 -16.19 -1.04 -15.63
C TYR A 117 -16.01 -2.56 -15.60
N GLN A 118 -16.10 -3.19 -14.43
CA GLN A 118 -15.96 -4.65 -14.29
C GLN A 118 -17.00 -5.43 -15.09
N GLN A 119 -18.22 -4.92 -15.20
CA GLN A 119 -19.26 -5.56 -16.00
C GLN A 119 -18.96 -5.45 -17.50
N VAL A 120 -18.33 -4.36 -17.94
CA VAL A 120 -18.02 -4.11 -19.35
C VAL A 120 -16.75 -4.83 -19.82
N ILE A 121 -15.78 -5.03 -18.94
CA ILE A 121 -14.49 -5.64 -19.30
C ILE A 121 -14.50 -7.18 -19.30
N GLN A 122 -15.54 -7.80 -18.75
CA GLN A 122 -15.70 -9.26 -18.79
C GLN A 122 -15.80 -9.76 -20.24
N GLN A 123 -14.82 -10.57 -20.66
CA GLN A 123 -14.78 -11.17 -21.99
C GLN A 123 -15.34 -12.61 -21.97
N PRO A 124 -16.19 -12.99 -22.95
CA PRO A 124 -16.61 -14.37 -23.12
C PRO A 124 -15.44 -15.29 -23.46
N ALA A 125 -15.32 -16.45 -22.81
CA ALA A 125 -14.19 -17.38 -23.00
C ALA A 125 -14.01 -17.89 -24.45
N HIS A 126 -15.07 -17.85 -25.26
CA HIS A 126 -15.08 -18.31 -26.65
C HIS A 126 -14.88 -17.16 -27.67
N LEU A 127 -14.60 -15.93 -27.21
CA LEU A 127 -14.54 -14.76 -28.08
C LEU A 127 -13.51 -14.90 -29.22
N GLN A 128 -12.37 -15.54 -28.96
CA GLN A 128 -11.34 -15.78 -29.98
C GLN A 128 -11.73 -16.86 -31.02
N THR A 129 -12.75 -17.68 -30.73
CA THR A 129 -13.21 -18.76 -31.61
C THR A 129 -14.35 -18.33 -32.54
N MET A 130 -14.95 -17.16 -32.28
CA MET A 130 -16.02 -16.61 -33.12
C MET A 130 -15.49 -16.11 -34.47
N PRO A 131 -16.30 -16.09 -35.54
CA PRO A 131 -15.92 -15.46 -36.81
C PRO A 131 -15.55 -13.99 -36.66
N PHE A 132 -14.65 -13.48 -37.51
CA PHE A 132 -14.10 -12.13 -37.37
C PHE A 132 -15.18 -11.02 -37.35
N GLU A 133 -16.29 -11.18 -38.08
CA GLU A 133 -17.40 -10.21 -38.08
C GLU A 133 -18.10 -10.14 -36.72
N MET A 134 -18.35 -11.29 -36.09
CA MET A 134 -18.93 -11.37 -34.75
C MET A 134 -17.96 -10.86 -33.68
N GLN A 135 -16.65 -11.08 -33.88
CA GLN A 135 -15.62 -10.48 -33.02
C GLN A 135 -15.61 -8.96 -33.12
N LEU A 136 -15.67 -8.40 -34.34
CA LEU A 136 -15.72 -6.96 -34.57
C LEU A 136 -16.95 -6.33 -33.90
N GLN A 137 -18.13 -6.91 -34.13
CA GLN A 137 -19.37 -6.43 -33.51
C GLN A 137 -19.30 -6.47 -31.98
N HIS A 138 -18.69 -7.51 -31.40
CA HIS A 138 -18.49 -7.59 -29.95
C HIS A 138 -17.59 -6.46 -29.44
N TYR A 139 -16.41 -6.27 -30.03
CA TYR A 139 -15.48 -5.22 -29.60
C TYR A 139 -16.03 -3.81 -29.85
N GLU A 140 -16.79 -3.59 -30.91
CA GLU A 140 -17.48 -2.32 -31.16
C GLU A 140 -18.56 -2.04 -30.11
N MET A 141 -19.40 -3.03 -29.79
CA MET A 141 -20.41 -2.90 -28.74
C MET A 141 -19.75 -2.65 -27.37
N GLN A 142 -18.66 -3.36 -27.08
CA GLN A 142 -17.90 -3.19 -25.84
C GLN A 142 -17.27 -1.78 -25.77
N GLN A 143 -16.71 -1.28 -26.87
CA GLN A 143 -16.20 0.08 -26.98
C GLN A 143 -17.30 1.14 -26.76
N GLN A 144 -18.49 0.94 -27.34
CA GLN A 144 -19.62 1.86 -27.15
C GLN A 144 -20.09 1.93 -25.69
N ARG A 145 -20.06 0.81 -24.96
CA ARG A 145 -20.39 0.78 -23.53
C ARG A 145 -19.28 1.36 -22.65
N PHE A 146 -18.02 1.16 -23.04
CA PHE A 146 -16.86 1.65 -22.29
C PHE A 146 -16.61 3.15 -22.48
N ALA A 147 -16.88 3.72 -23.65
CA ALA A 147 -16.64 5.13 -23.95
C ALA A 147 -17.27 6.12 -22.94
N PRO A 148 -18.58 6.04 -22.60
CA PRO A 148 -19.18 6.93 -21.61
C PRO A 148 -18.64 6.69 -20.20
N LEU A 149 -18.33 5.43 -19.84
CA LEU A 149 -17.70 5.11 -18.54
C LEU A 149 -16.33 5.74 -18.39
N TYR A 150 -15.51 5.69 -19.45
CA TYR A 150 -14.19 6.29 -19.46
C TYR A 150 -14.25 7.82 -19.37
N GLN A 151 -15.25 8.45 -19.99
CA GLN A 151 -15.46 9.89 -19.86
C GLN A 151 -15.87 10.28 -18.43
N GLU A 152 -16.79 9.51 -17.82
CA GLU A 152 -17.23 9.74 -16.44
C GLU A 152 -16.08 9.55 -15.45
N TRP A 153 -15.28 8.50 -15.66
CA TRP A 153 -14.05 8.24 -14.93
C TRP A 153 -13.08 9.43 -15.01
N ASP A 154 -12.75 9.89 -16.22
CA ASP A 154 -11.78 10.97 -16.41
C ASP A 154 -12.28 12.29 -15.78
N ARG A 155 -13.59 12.56 -15.84
CA ARG A 155 -14.21 13.72 -15.20
C ARG A 155 -14.04 13.69 -13.67
N HIS A 156 -14.45 12.59 -13.03
CA HIS A 156 -14.35 12.43 -11.58
C HIS A 156 -12.91 12.35 -11.10
N PHE A 157 -12.03 11.69 -11.85
CA PHE A 157 -10.62 11.57 -11.50
C PHE A 157 -9.91 12.92 -11.51
N ASN A 158 -10.19 13.76 -12.52
CA ASN A 158 -9.63 15.11 -12.58
C ASN A 158 -10.16 16.00 -11.45
N LEU A 159 -11.45 15.93 -11.13
CA LEU A 159 -12.05 16.69 -10.03
C LEU A 159 -11.50 16.25 -8.67
N TRP A 160 -11.38 14.94 -8.45
CA TRP A 160 -10.73 14.36 -7.27
C TRP A 160 -9.27 14.82 -7.16
N LEU A 161 -8.52 14.79 -8.27
CA LEU A 161 -7.10 15.18 -8.30
C LEU A 161 -6.89 16.67 -8.01
N GLU A 162 -7.79 17.54 -8.48
CA GLU A 162 -7.77 18.98 -8.17
C GLU A 162 -8.02 19.23 -6.68
N GLN A 163 -9.07 18.62 -6.12
CA GLN A 163 -9.40 18.72 -4.70
C GLN A 163 -8.27 18.18 -3.82
N PHE A 164 -7.70 17.02 -4.19
CA PHE A 164 -6.60 16.38 -3.47
C PHE A 164 -5.34 17.26 -3.40
N GLN A 165 -4.99 17.97 -4.47
CA GLN A 165 -3.82 18.85 -4.47
C GLN A 165 -3.93 20.01 -3.49
N THR A 166 -5.15 20.50 -3.26
CA THR A 166 -5.44 21.61 -2.36
C THR A 166 -5.67 21.18 -0.91
N TYR A 167 -5.71 19.88 -0.63
CA TYR A 167 -6.01 19.33 0.68
C TYR A 167 -4.78 19.41 1.63
N PRO A 168 -4.92 20.01 2.84
CA PRO A 168 -3.82 20.18 3.79
C PRO A 168 -3.19 18.88 4.31
N HIS A 169 -3.96 17.79 4.42
CA HIS A 169 -3.52 16.50 4.98
C HIS A 169 -3.38 15.40 3.90
N LYS A 170 -2.99 15.78 2.68
CA LYS A 170 -2.86 14.86 1.54
C LYS A 170 -1.94 13.65 1.78
N ASP A 171 -0.99 13.76 2.71
CA ASP A 171 -0.10 12.67 3.08
C ASP A 171 -0.87 11.45 3.65
N GLN A 172 -2.06 11.67 4.23
CA GLN A 172 -2.93 10.60 4.75
C GLN A 172 -3.61 9.78 3.64
N LEU A 173 -3.70 10.32 2.42
CA LEU A 173 -4.40 9.67 1.31
C LEU A 173 -3.44 9.30 0.17
N HIS A 174 -2.14 9.22 0.47
CA HIS A 174 -1.12 8.90 -0.52
C HIS A 174 -1.33 7.52 -1.17
N ASP A 175 -1.74 6.53 -0.38
CA ASP A 175 -2.02 5.19 -0.89
C ASP A 175 -3.23 5.17 -1.83
N TYR A 176 -4.25 5.98 -1.56
CA TYR A 176 -5.40 6.16 -2.44
C TYR A 176 -5.01 6.88 -3.74
N GLU A 177 -4.10 7.86 -3.69
CA GLU A 177 -3.54 8.45 -4.92
C GLU A 177 -2.87 7.40 -5.78
N ALA A 178 -2.03 6.54 -5.19
CA ALA A 178 -1.35 5.48 -5.92
C ALA A 178 -2.35 4.50 -6.55
N GLN A 179 -3.40 4.11 -5.82
CA GLN A 179 -4.46 3.25 -6.33
C GLN A 179 -5.22 3.89 -7.52
N TRP A 180 -5.65 5.14 -7.38
CA TRP A 180 -6.37 5.83 -8.46
C TRP A 180 -5.50 6.05 -9.70
N ARG A 181 -4.19 6.31 -9.51
CA ARG A 181 -3.21 6.37 -10.61
C ARG A 181 -3.09 5.04 -11.35
N GLN A 182 -3.07 3.92 -10.63
CA GLN A 182 -3.03 2.59 -11.24
C GLN A 182 -4.29 2.32 -12.06
N TRP A 183 -5.47 2.67 -11.52
CA TRP A 183 -6.73 2.55 -12.25
C TRP A 183 -6.81 3.48 -13.47
N GLN A 184 -6.24 4.69 -13.40
CA GLN A 184 -6.10 5.56 -14.56
C GLN A 184 -5.27 4.89 -15.67
N GLU A 185 -4.15 4.24 -15.32
CA GLU A 185 -3.35 3.48 -16.28
C GLU A 185 -4.12 2.30 -16.89
N GLN A 186 -4.89 1.59 -16.07
CA GLN A 186 -5.73 0.47 -16.53
C GLN A 186 -6.88 0.92 -17.44
N MET A 187 -7.56 2.00 -17.10
CA MET A 187 -8.62 2.62 -17.91
C MET A 187 -8.07 3.07 -19.26
N ASN A 188 -6.91 3.74 -19.26
CA ASN A 188 -6.21 4.15 -20.48
C ASN A 188 -5.80 2.95 -21.34
N SER A 189 -5.26 1.90 -20.71
CA SER A 189 -4.85 0.67 -21.39
C SER A 189 -6.05 -0.04 -22.02
N THR A 190 -7.18 -0.14 -21.31
CA THR A 190 -8.42 -0.72 -21.82
C THR A 190 -8.95 0.07 -23.02
N SER A 191 -8.96 1.40 -22.91
CA SER A 191 -9.36 2.29 -24.00
C SER A 191 -8.50 2.07 -25.26
N ALA A 192 -7.18 2.06 -25.09
CA ALA A 192 -6.23 1.84 -26.17
C ALA A 192 -6.39 0.45 -26.80
N HIS A 193 -6.54 -0.60 -25.99
CA HIS A 193 -6.75 -1.96 -26.47
C HIS A 193 -8.03 -2.10 -27.28
N LEU A 194 -9.15 -1.55 -26.79
CA LEU A 194 -10.43 -1.60 -27.52
C LEU A 194 -10.34 -0.81 -28.83
N GLN A 195 -9.72 0.38 -28.81
CA GLN A 195 -9.50 1.17 -30.02
C GLN A 195 -8.64 0.42 -31.05
N GLU A 196 -7.52 -0.18 -30.61
CA GLU A 196 -6.61 -0.93 -31.48
C GLU A 196 -7.29 -2.17 -32.08
N ARG A 197 -8.05 -2.92 -31.27
CA ARG A 197 -8.77 -4.12 -31.73
C ARG A 197 -9.85 -3.79 -32.75
N VAL A 198 -10.68 -2.78 -32.47
CA VAL A 198 -11.72 -2.33 -33.40
C VAL A 198 -11.09 -1.79 -34.70
N ALA A 199 -10.04 -0.98 -34.60
CA ALA A 199 -9.34 -0.45 -35.77
C ALA A 199 -8.72 -1.57 -36.63
N SER A 200 -8.07 -2.54 -36.00
CA SER A 200 -7.45 -3.68 -36.68
C SER A 200 -8.48 -4.58 -37.37
N LEU A 201 -9.59 -4.88 -36.70
CA LEU A 201 -10.67 -5.71 -37.26
C LEU A 201 -11.42 -4.99 -38.40
N ARG A 202 -11.65 -3.68 -38.30
CA ARG A 202 -12.18 -2.88 -39.43
C ARG A 202 -11.22 -2.85 -40.61
N ALA A 203 -9.93 -2.70 -40.37
CA ALA A 203 -8.93 -2.73 -41.44
C ALA A 203 -8.93 -4.09 -42.17
N MET A 204 -9.05 -5.18 -41.43
CA MET A 204 -9.18 -6.53 -41.99
C MET A 204 -10.47 -6.69 -42.80
N GLN A 205 -11.60 -6.14 -42.33
CA GLN A 205 -12.87 -6.14 -43.06
C GLN A 205 -12.74 -5.43 -44.42
N HIS A 206 -12.06 -4.28 -44.48
CA HIS A 206 -11.82 -3.57 -45.73
C HIS A 206 -10.90 -4.35 -46.69
N GLN A 207 -9.95 -5.14 -46.17
CA GLN A 207 -9.04 -5.96 -46.97
C GLN A 207 -9.74 -7.18 -47.62
N TYR A 208 -10.76 -7.75 -46.97
CA TYR A 208 -11.59 -8.81 -47.54
C TYR A 208 -12.79 -8.29 -48.37
N GLY A 209 -13.25 -7.06 -48.11
CA GLY A 209 -14.33 -6.41 -48.86
C GLY A 209 -13.91 -5.73 -50.17
N THR A 210 -12.60 -5.63 -50.46
CA THR A 210 -12.07 -4.96 -51.67
C THR A 210 -11.36 -5.90 -52.64
N ALA A 211 -11.56 -7.21 -52.55
CA ALA A 211 -11.15 -8.12 -53.62
C ALA A 211 -12.14 -8.00 -54.80
N PRO A 212 -11.74 -7.47 -55.97
CA PRO A 212 -12.59 -7.58 -57.15
C PRO A 212 -12.70 -9.06 -57.50
N SER A 213 -13.94 -9.52 -57.64
CA SER A 213 -14.29 -10.82 -58.21
C SER A 213 -13.62 -11.00 -59.57
N TYR A 214 -12.46 -11.65 -59.61
CA TYR A 214 -11.91 -12.26 -60.81
C TYR A 214 -11.51 -13.69 -60.50
N GLY A 215 -12.21 -14.62 -61.17
CA GLY A 215 -12.09 -16.04 -60.99
C GLY A 215 -10.68 -16.56 -61.33
N GLY A 216 -10.21 -17.48 -60.48
CA GLY A 216 -9.09 -18.36 -60.74
C GLY A 216 -9.31 -19.66 -59.95
N PRO A 217 -9.13 -20.85 -60.56
CA PRO A 217 -9.49 -22.13 -59.94
C PRO A 217 -8.48 -22.56 -58.85
N PRO A 218 -8.86 -23.47 -57.93
CA PRO A 218 -8.08 -23.75 -56.72
C PRO A 218 -6.84 -24.59 -57.03
N PRO A 219 -5.73 -24.45 -56.26
CA PRO A 219 -4.58 -25.33 -56.41
C PRO A 219 -4.86 -26.71 -55.81
N GLN A 220 -4.47 -27.74 -56.56
CA GLN A 220 -4.60 -29.16 -56.22
C GLN A 220 -3.56 -29.60 -55.19
N VAL A 221 -3.99 -30.48 -54.28
CA VAL A 221 -3.18 -31.19 -53.29
C VAL A 221 -2.45 -32.37 -53.97
N PRO A 222 -1.14 -32.60 -53.78
CA PRO A 222 -0.49 -33.84 -54.22
C PRO A 222 -0.48 -34.92 -53.10
N PRO A 223 -0.45 -36.24 -53.46
CA PRO A 223 -0.64 -37.36 -52.54
C PRO A 223 0.67 -37.82 -51.84
N PRO A 224 0.60 -38.61 -50.75
CA PRO A 224 1.78 -39.09 -50.04
C PRO A 224 2.34 -40.36 -50.70
N SER A 225 3.65 -40.40 -50.95
CA SER A 225 4.36 -41.62 -51.31
C SER A 225 5.72 -41.65 -50.59
N GLY A 226 5.94 -42.69 -49.79
CA GLY A 226 7.21 -42.94 -49.11
C GLY A 226 7.08 -43.95 -47.96
N PRO A 227 7.72 -45.13 -48.03
CA PRO A 227 7.65 -46.16 -47.00
C PRO A 227 8.54 -45.82 -45.78
N ARG A 228 8.03 -46.09 -44.58
CA ARG A 228 8.76 -46.05 -43.30
C ARG A 228 9.89 -47.10 -43.26
N PRO A 229 11.06 -46.79 -42.66
CA PRO A 229 12.00 -47.81 -42.19
C PRO A 229 11.66 -48.26 -40.74
N PRO A 230 12.06 -49.48 -40.33
CA PRO A 230 11.77 -50.05 -39.00
C PRO A 230 12.73 -49.56 -37.90
N PRO A 231 12.41 -49.75 -36.60
CA PRO A 231 13.23 -49.26 -35.50
C PRO A 231 14.38 -50.22 -35.18
N PRO A 232 15.52 -49.75 -34.66
CA PRO A 232 16.52 -50.64 -34.07
C PRO A 232 16.25 -50.91 -32.59
N THR A 233 16.57 -52.14 -32.24
CA THR A 233 16.39 -52.87 -30.98
C THR A 233 17.41 -52.44 -29.90
N SER A 234 16.94 -52.44 -28.65
CA SER A 234 17.62 -52.83 -27.39
C SER A 234 19.07 -52.39 -27.11
N LEU A 235 19.24 -51.55 -26.08
CA LEU A 235 20.46 -51.42 -25.26
C LEU A 235 20.31 -52.21 -23.94
N PRO A 236 21.40 -52.71 -23.34
CA PRO A 236 21.38 -53.51 -22.09
C PRO A 236 21.28 -52.62 -20.83
N PRO A 237 20.86 -53.17 -19.67
CA PRO A 237 20.71 -52.40 -18.44
C PRO A 237 22.05 -52.24 -17.72
N SER A 238 22.42 -50.99 -17.41
CA SER A 238 23.48 -50.69 -16.44
C SER A 238 22.94 -50.65 -15.01
N ALA A 239 23.81 -51.12 -14.11
CA ALA A 239 23.76 -51.31 -12.66
C ALA A 239 22.88 -50.34 -11.80
N PRO A 240 22.48 -50.78 -10.59
CA PRO A 240 21.52 -50.07 -9.75
C PRO A 240 22.13 -48.79 -9.15
N VAL A 241 21.49 -47.66 -9.42
CA VAL A 241 21.76 -46.39 -8.74
C VAL A 241 21.23 -46.49 -7.31
N ALA A 242 22.10 -46.25 -6.33
CA ALA A 242 21.74 -46.14 -4.92
C ALA A 242 20.59 -45.14 -4.72
N PRO A 243 19.66 -45.37 -3.76
CA PRO A 243 18.54 -44.48 -3.58
C PRO A 243 19.03 -43.07 -3.19
N PRO A 244 18.45 -41.99 -3.76
CA PRO A 244 18.81 -40.64 -3.39
C PRO A 244 18.48 -40.43 -1.90
N ARG A 245 19.48 -39.97 -1.15
CA ARG A 245 19.33 -39.47 0.23
C ARG A 245 18.23 -38.41 0.19
N VAL A 246 17.09 -38.70 0.79
CA VAL A 246 15.96 -37.77 0.88
C VAL A 246 16.45 -36.52 1.63
N GLU A 247 16.77 -35.46 0.89
CA GLU A 247 16.92 -34.12 1.46
C GLU A 247 15.58 -33.77 2.09
N ARG A 248 15.52 -33.81 3.43
CA ARG A 248 14.32 -33.39 4.16
C ARG A 248 14.11 -31.92 3.84
N LYS A 249 13.00 -31.60 3.15
CA LYS A 249 12.59 -30.22 2.89
C LYS A 249 12.51 -29.46 4.24
N PRO A 250 13.01 -28.21 4.30
CA PRO A 250 12.92 -27.40 5.52
C PRO A 250 11.45 -27.28 5.96
N GLU A 251 11.17 -27.56 7.23
CA GLU A 251 9.85 -27.35 7.80
C GLU A 251 9.54 -25.85 7.80
N THR A 252 8.38 -25.49 7.26
CA THR A 252 7.92 -24.10 7.16
C THR A 252 6.53 -24.01 7.76
N LYS A 253 6.31 -23.06 8.68
CA LYS A 253 5.00 -22.78 9.29
C LYS A 253 4.55 -21.38 8.91
N ASN A 254 3.25 -21.18 8.73
CA ASN A 254 2.70 -19.86 8.45
C ASN A 254 2.66 -19.00 9.73
N ALA A 255 2.97 -17.70 9.62
CA ALA A 255 2.88 -16.75 10.72
C ALA A 255 1.46 -16.58 11.28
N GLU A 256 0.42 -16.61 10.44
CA GLU A 256 -0.97 -16.53 10.88
C GLU A 256 -1.40 -17.72 11.74
N ASP A 257 -0.93 -18.93 11.44
CA ASP A 257 -1.21 -20.10 12.28
C ASP A 257 -0.66 -19.93 13.70
N ILE A 258 0.34 -19.08 13.88
CA ILE A 258 0.90 -18.76 15.19
C ILE A 258 0.16 -17.58 15.82
N LEU A 259 -0.25 -16.58 15.05
CA LEU A 259 -0.77 -15.31 15.57
C LEU A 259 -2.30 -15.27 15.68
N LYS A 260 -3.04 -15.91 14.76
CA LYS A 260 -4.50 -15.83 14.63
C LYS A 260 -5.20 -17.18 14.95
N PRO A 261 -6.43 -17.17 15.49
CA PRO A 261 -7.26 -18.37 15.58
C PRO A 261 -7.61 -18.93 14.19
N PRO A 262 -7.80 -20.26 14.01
CA PRO A 262 -7.79 -21.31 15.03
C PRO A 262 -6.39 -21.81 15.42
N GLY A 263 -5.37 -21.58 14.58
CA GLY A 263 -4.01 -22.08 14.78
C GLY A 263 -3.37 -21.65 16.11
N ARG A 264 -3.72 -20.45 16.57
CA ARG A 264 -3.25 -19.90 17.86
C ARG A 264 -3.52 -20.81 19.07
N SER A 265 -4.59 -21.60 19.04
CA SER A 265 -4.94 -22.52 20.15
C SER A 265 -4.03 -23.76 20.22
N ALA A 266 -3.41 -24.14 19.10
CA ALA A 266 -2.50 -25.28 19.00
C ALA A 266 -1.02 -24.85 18.96
N ARG A 267 -0.74 -23.55 19.09
CA ARG A 267 0.62 -23.02 19.04
C ARG A 267 1.39 -23.32 20.34
N PRO A 268 2.72 -23.34 20.30
CA PRO A 268 3.54 -23.45 21.51
C PRO A 268 3.33 -22.26 22.46
N ASP A 269 3.30 -22.50 23.77
CA ASP A 269 3.14 -21.45 24.80
C ASP A 269 4.30 -20.45 24.86
N ARG A 270 5.48 -20.87 24.39
CA ARG A 270 6.72 -20.09 24.45
C ARG A 270 7.38 -20.04 23.08
N ILE A 271 7.48 -18.86 22.50
CA ILE A 271 7.90 -18.65 21.10
C ILE A 271 9.04 -17.64 21.02
N VAL A 272 10.05 -17.95 20.21
CA VAL A 272 11.08 -17.01 19.77
C VAL A 272 11.05 -16.91 18.25
N VAL A 273 10.93 -15.68 17.74
CA VAL A 273 11.08 -15.41 16.31
C VAL A 273 12.41 -14.70 16.07
N ILE A 274 13.26 -15.28 15.22
CA ILE A 274 14.53 -14.67 14.81
C ILE A 274 14.35 -14.08 13.41
N MET A 275 14.40 -12.76 13.32
CA MET A 275 14.35 -12.05 12.05
C MET A 275 15.68 -12.19 11.31
N ARG A 276 15.59 -12.33 10.00
CA ARG A 276 16.73 -12.46 9.10
C ARG A 276 16.42 -11.77 7.77
N GLY A 277 17.29 -10.87 7.33
CA GLY A 277 17.10 -10.17 6.06
C GLY A 277 18.09 -9.03 5.85
N LEU A 278 18.29 -8.65 4.58
CA LEU A 278 19.19 -7.55 4.22
C LEU A 278 18.74 -6.22 4.88
N PRO A 279 19.67 -5.28 5.13
CA PRO A 279 19.31 -3.92 5.55
C PRO A 279 18.31 -3.29 4.56
N GLY A 280 17.22 -2.70 5.05
CA GLY A 280 16.16 -2.14 4.19
C GLY A 280 15.13 -3.14 3.65
N SER A 281 15.21 -4.44 3.99
CA SER A 281 14.23 -5.45 3.57
C SER A 281 12.90 -5.40 4.33
N GLY A 282 12.79 -4.62 5.40
CA GLY A 282 11.56 -4.51 6.20
C GLY A 282 11.49 -5.36 7.48
N LYS A 283 12.60 -5.94 7.96
CA LYS A 283 12.65 -6.74 9.21
C LYS A 283 11.99 -6.05 10.41
N SER A 284 12.40 -4.83 10.72
CA SER A 284 11.86 -4.08 11.85
C SER A 284 10.39 -3.73 11.68
N HIS A 285 9.92 -3.60 10.44
CA HIS A 285 8.50 -3.42 10.14
C HIS A 285 7.73 -4.71 10.41
N VAL A 286 8.22 -5.86 9.93
CA VAL A 286 7.60 -7.17 10.23
C VAL A 286 7.61 -7.50 11.72
N ALA A 287 8.69 -7.18 12.43
CA ALA A 287 8.76 -7.36 13.88
C ALA A 287 7.69 -6.53 14.61
N LYS A 288 7.42 -5.30 14.14
CA LYS A 288 6.31 -4.47 14.65
C LYS A 288 4.96 -5.10 14.30
N LEU A 289 4.74 -5.55 13.07
CA LEU A 289 3.49 -6.21 12.67
C LEU A 289 3.19 -7.46 13.50
N ILE A 290 4.18 -8.33 13.72
CA ILE A 290 4.04 -9.53 14.58
C ILE A 290 3.64 -9.11 16.00
N ARG A 291 4.29 -8.07 16.55
CA ARG A 291 3.99 -7.56 17.88
C ARG A 291 2.58 -6.99 17.96
N ASP A 292 2.20 -6.16 17.00
CA ASP A 292 0.93 -5.45 16.98
C ASP A 292 -0.23 -6.45 16.82
N LYS A 293 -0.09 -7.44 15.91
CA LYS A 293 -1.07 -8.53 15.73
C LYS A 293 -1.22 -9.41 16.97
N GLU A 294 -0.13 -9.71 17.67
CA GLU A 294 -0.18 -10.46 18.93
C GLU A 294 -0.99 -9.70 20.00
N VAL A 295 -0.77 -8.39 20.13
CA VAL A 295 -1.49 -7.52 21.07
C VAL A 295 -2.96 -7.40 20.71
N GLU A 296 -3.28 -7.22 19.43
CA GLU A 296 -4.65 -7.14 18.93
C GLU A 296 -5.45 -8.40 19.24
N CYS A 297 -4.83 -9.57 19.11
CA CYS A 297 -5.43 -10.82 19.53
C CYS A 297 -5.48 -10.98 21.07
N SER A 298 -5.33 -9.92 21.87
CA SER A 298 -5.29 -9.96 23.35
C SER A 298 -4.12 -10.77 23.94
N GLY A 299 -3.03 -10.92 23.19
CA GLY A 299 -1.77 -11.50 23.68
C GLY A 299 -0.93 -10.48 24.47
N ALA A 300 -0.04 -10.98 25.32
CA ALA A 300 0.96 -10.11 25.94
C ALA A 300 1.95 -9.61 24.87
N PRO A 301 2.32 -8.31 24.88
CA PRO A 301 3.19 -7.74 23.85
C PRO A 301 4.54 -8.47 23.81
N PRO A 302 4.97 -8.99 22.64
CA PRO A 302 6.26 -9.63 22.51
C PRO A 302 7.43 -8.72 22.87
N ARG A 303 8.45 -9.27 23.53
CA ARG A 303 9.69 -8.54 23.81
C ARG A 303 10.54 -8.48 22.54
N VAL A 304 10.70 -7.29 21.97
CA VAL A 304 11.58 -7.06 20.83
C VAL A 304 12.99 -6.73 21.33
N LEU A 305 14.00 -7.38 20.79
CA LEU A 305 15.42 -7.10 21.01
C LEU A 305 16.08 -6.83 19.67
N GLY A 306 16.41 -5.56 19.41
CA GLY A 306 17.09 -5.12 18.19
C GLY A 306 18.60 -5.04 18.37
N LEU A 307 19.36 -5.45 17.36
CA LEU A 307 20.81 -5.13 17.34
C LEU A 307 21.02 -3.64 17.06
N ASP A 308 20.10 -3.01 16.33
CA ASP A 308 20.20 -1.59 15.96
C ASP A 308 20.10 -0.64 17.17
N ASP A 309 19.50 -1.08 18.28
CA ASP A 309 19.42 -0.31 19.53
C ASP A 309 20.80 -0.01 20.14
N TYR A 310 21.80 -0.85 19.86
CA TYR A 310 23.18 -0.65 20.33
C TYR A 310 23.96 0.38 19.48
N PHE A 311 23.45 0.75 18.31
CA PHE A 311 24.06 1.74 17.42
C PHE A 311 23.41 3.12 17.52
N MET A 312 22.38 3.30 18.36
CA MET A 312 21.74 4.59 18.54
C MET A 312 22.31 5.32 19.76
N SER A 313 22.82 6.53 19.55
CA SER A 313 23.32 7.40 20.61
C SER A 313 22.48 8.68 20.69
N GLU A 314 22.14 9.11 21.92
CA GLU A 314 21.48 10.40 22.14
C GLU A 314 22.51 11.53 22.00
N VAL A 315 22.40 12.33 20.93
CA VAL A 315 23.30 13.46 20.67
C VAL A 315 22.52 14.77 20.83
N GLU A 316 23.06 15.72 21.60
CA GLU A 316 22.52 17.08 21.66
C GLU A 316 22.93 17.88 20.42
N LYS A 317 21.99 18.14 19.52
CA LYS A 317 22.20 19.03 18.36
C LYS A 317 21.68 20.43 18.69
N VAL A 318 22.54 21.43 18.50
CA VAL A 318 22.17 22.84 18.66
C VAL A 318 21.61 23.32 17.34
N GLU A 319 20.29 23.33 17.20
CA GLU A 319 19.62 23.87 16.02
C GLU A 319 19.34 25.36 16.22
N LYS A 320 19.47 26.10 15.13
CA LYS A 320 19.24 27.54 15.10
C LYS A 320 17.90 27.78 14.43
N ASP A 321 16.97 28.32 15.18
CA ASP A 321 15.63 28.64 14.70
C ASP A 321 15.72 29.63 13.53
N PRO A 322 15.21 29.29 12.33
CA PRO A 322 15.34 30.12 11.13
C PRO A 322 14.58 31.45 11.24
N ASP A 323 13.56 31.55 12.10
CA ASP A 323 12.78 32.77 12.32
C ASP A 323 13.33 33.60 13.49
N SER A 324 13.73 32.93 14.58
CA SER A 324 14.14 33.60 15.82
C SER A 324 15.65 33.83 15.95
N GLY A 325 16.48 33.11 15.17
CA GLY A 325 17.94 33.12 15.28
C GLY A 325 18.47 32.53 16.60
N LYS A 326 17.58 32.07 17.48
CA LYS A 326 17.87 31.54 18.81
C LYS A 326 18.33 30.10 18.68
N ARG A 327 19.40 29.76 19.39
CA ARG A 327 19.98 28.41 19.44
C ARG A 327 19.21 27.61 20.49
N PHE A 328 18.54 26.54 20.08
CA PHE A 328 17.94 25.57 21.00
C PHE A 328 18.68 24.23 20.90
N LYS A 329 18.76 23.52 22.03
CA LYS A 329 19.36 22.19 22.09
C LYS A 329 18.25 21.16 21.91
N SER A 330 18.29 20.43 20.81
CA SER A 330 17.43 19.28 20.57
C SER A 330 18.20 18.00 20.87
N LYS A 331 17.57 17.06 21.57
CA LYS A 331 18.11 15.70 21.73
C LYS A 331 17.70 14.89 20.51
N VAL A 332 18.66 14.55 19.68
CA VAL A 332 18.44 13.78 18.45
C VAL A 332 19.12 12.43 18.62
N LEU A 333 18.37 11.35 18.41
CA LEU A 333 18.93 10.00 18.31
C LEU A 333 19.65 9.86 16.97
N GLU A 334 20.97 9.73 17.03
CA GLU A 334 21.83 9.57 15.85
C GLU A 334 22.34 8.13 15.78
N TYR A 335 22.36 7.58 14.56
CA TYR A 335 22.82 6.22 14.31
C TYR A 335 24.30 6.25 13.95
N GLU A 336 25.13 5.60 14.77
CA GLU A 336 26.57 5.48 14.56
C GLU A 336 26.95 4.01 14.42
N TYR A 337 27.29 3.60 13.20
CA TYR A 337 27.70 2.22 12.93
C TYR A 337 29.20 2.04 13.15
N GLU A 338 29.53 1.34 14.23
CA GLU A 338 30.91 0.99 14.59
C GLU A 338 31.17 -0.50 14.30
N PRO A 339 31.80 -0.83 13.15
CA PRO A 339 32.01 -2.24 12.77
C PRO A 339 32.93 -2.98 13.74
N GLU A 340 33.87 -2.29 14.40
CA GLU A 340 34.80 -2.89 15.38
C GLU A 340 34.08 -3.33 16.65
N MET A 341 33.00 -2.65 17.03
CA MET A 341 32.24 -2.92 18.24
C MET A 341 31.07 -3.88 18.03
N GLU A 342 30.75 -4.24 16.78
CA GLU A 342 29.61 -5.11 16.45
C GLU A 342 29.66 -6.45 17.19
N GLU A 343 30.83 -7.08 17.33
CA GLU A 343 30.97 -8.35 18.05
C GLU A 343 30.66 -8.20 19.55
N THR A 344 31.04 -7.07 20.14
CA THR A 344 30.73 -6.71 21.53
C THR A 344 29.24 -6.44 21.72
N TYR A 345 28.60 -5.75 20.78
CA TYR A 345 27.15 -5.49 20.80
C TYR A 345 26.34 -6.78 20.63
N ARG A 346 26.74 -7.68 19.72
CA ARG A 346 26.14 -9.01 19.58
C ARG A 346 26.27 -9.84 20.85
N SER A 347 27.44 -9.80 21.49
CA SER A 347 27.67 -10.48 22.76
C SER A 347 26.78 -9.91 23.88
N SER A 348 26.60 -8.59 23.91
CA SER A 348 25.71 -7.90 24.85
C SER A 348 24.23 -8.26 24.60
N MET A 349 23.80 -8.28 23.33
CA MET A 349 22.45 -8.69 22.93
C MET A 349 22.18 -10.15 23.33
N LEU A 350 23.14 -11.06 23.13
CA LEU A 350 23.01 -12.45 23.54
C LEU A 350 22.90 -12.60 25.06
N LYS A 351 23.66 -11.81 25.83
CA LYS A 351 23.54 -11.78 27.31
C LYS A 351 22.15 -11.33 27.73
N THR A 352 21.66 -10.22 27.17
CA THR A 352 20.30 -9.70 27.43
C THR A 352 19.24 -10.74 27.06
N PHE A 353 19.38 -11.40 25.91
CA PHE A 353 18.47 -12.44 25.45
C PHE A 353 18.43 -13.64 26.40
N LYS A 354 19.60 -14.19 26.78
CA LYS A 354 19.68 -15.29 27.74
C LYS A 354 19.03 -14.93 29.07
N LYS A 355 19.30 -13.72 29.58
CA LYS A 355 18.64 -13.20 30.78
C LYS A 355 17.12 -13.12 30.61
N THR A 356 16.64 -12.64 29.47
CA THR A 356 15.20 -12.55 29.16
C THR A 356 14.54 -13.94 29.14
N LEU A 357 15.23 -14.96 28.62
CA LEU A 357 14.77 -16.35 28.65
C LEU A 357 14.73 -16.91 30.08
N ASP A 358 15.76 -16.60 30.88
CA ASP A 358 15.89 -17.06 32.28
C ASP A 358 14.84 -16.44 33.20
N ASP A 359 14.62 -15.13 33.05
CA ASP A 359 13.61 -14.37 33.80
C ASP A 359 12.19 -14.88 33.49
N GLY A 360 11.96 -15.38 32.26
CA GLY A 360 10.74 -16.08 31.88
C GLY A 360 9.48 -15.21 31.86
N PHE A 361 9.60 -13.89 31.95
CA PHE A 361 8.48 -12.94 31.96
C PHE A 361 7.76 -12.82 30.61
N PHE A 362 8.47 -13.10 29.52
CA PHE A 362 7.94 -12.91 28.16
C PHE A 362 7.79 -14.27 27.47
N PRO A 363 6.56 -14.74 27.23
CA PRO A 363 6.33 -15.99 26.49
C PRO A 363 6.64 -15.83 25.00
N PHE A 364 6.67 -14.61 24.48
CA PHE A 364 6.98 -14.31 23.08
C PHE A 364 8.12 -13.29 22.99
N ILE A 365 9.21 -13.67 22.34
CA ILE A 365 10.40 -12.82 22.13
C ILE A 365 10.70 -12.73 20.62
N ILE A 366 11.06 -11.54 20.15
CA ILE A 366 11.45 -11.28 18.76
C ILE A 366 12.87 -10.72 18.74
N LEU A 367 13.73 -11.34 17.94
CA LEU A 367 15.11 -10.89 17.72
C LEU A 367 15.20 -10.21 16.35
N ASP A 368 15.42 -8.89 16.34
CA ASP A 368 15.53 -8.10 15.11
C ASP A 368 16.99 -7.75 14.80
N ALA A 369 17.58 -8.48 13.85
CA ALA A 369 18.91 -8.21 13.33
C ALA A 369 19.05 -8.75 11.90
N ILE A 370 20.12 -8.36 11.21
CA ILE A 370 20.40 -8.83 9.85
C ILE A 370 20.61 -10.35 9.82
N ASN A 371 21.40 -10.85 10.77
CA ASN A 371 21.71 -12.27 10.99
C ASN A 371 22.17 -13.01 9.72
N ASP A 372 22.97 -12.40 8.86
CA ASP A 372 23.43 -12.94 7.55
C ASP A 372 24.20 -14.26 7.61
N LYS A 373 24.78 -14.63 8.76
CA LYS A 373 25.53 -15.88 8.97
C LYS A 373 24.92 -16.77 10.04
N VAL A 374 25.08 -18.08 9.89
CA VAL A 374 24.55 -19.09 10.84
C VAL A 374 25.09 -18.87 12.24
N LYS A 375 26.40 -18.59 12.37
CA LYS A 375 27.05 -18.32 13.66
C LYS A 375 26.41 -17.19 14.48
N TYR A 376 25.69 -16.27 13.83
CA TYR A 376 25.10 -15.10 14.50
C TYR A 376 23.78 -15.41 15.19
N PHE A 377 23.02 -16.40 14.73
CA PHE A 377 21.73 -16.77 15.35
C PHE A 377 21.72 -18.17 15.96
N ASP A 378 22.68 -19.03 15.64
CA ASP A 378 22.79 -20.40 16.17
C ASP A 378 22.83 -20.43 17.71
N GLN A 379 23.57 -19.52 18.32
CA GLN A 379 23.62 -19.40 19.79
C GLN A 379 22.28 -18.96 20.40
N PHE A 380 21.53 -18.10 19.71
CA PHE A 380 20.20 -17.67 20.14
C PHE A 380 19.20 -18.83 20.02
N TRP A 381 19.24 -19.54 18.89
CA TRP A 381 18.39 -20.71 18.64
C TRP A 381 18.63 -21.81 19.68
N SER A 382 19.89 -22.16 19.93
CA SER A 382 20.28 -23.18 20.90
C SER A 382 19.88 -22.82 22.33
N ALA A 383 20.09 -21.55 22.73
CA ALA A 383 19.70 -21.06 24.05
C ALA A 383 18.18 -21.14 24.28
N ALA A 384 17.39 -20.71 23.29
CA ALA A 384 15.94 -20.74 23.36
C ALA A 384 15.38 -22.18 23.39
N LYS A 385 15.88 -23.08 22.53
CA LYS A 385 15.48 -24.49 22.51
C LYS A 385 15.76 -25.19 23.84
N THR A 386 16.92 -24.92 24.45
CA THR A 386 17.28 -25.48 25.77
C THR A 386 16.33 -25.01 26.88
N LYS A 387 15.75 -23.81 26.73
CA LYS A 387 14.79 -23.22 27.66
C LYS A 387 13.33 -23.57 27.35
N GLY A 388 13.10 -24.49 26.39
CA GLY A 388 11.77 -24.97 26.03
C GLY A 388 10.96 -24.02 25.15
N PHE A 389 11.60 -23.03 24.52
CA PHE A 389 10.94 -22.19 23.53
C PHE A 389 10.94 -22.87 22.17
N GLU A 390 9.83 -22.71 21.43
CA GLU A 390 9.80 -23.02 20.01
C GLU A 390 10.40 -21.85 19.23
N VAL A 391 11.32 -22.15 18.31
CA VAL A 391 12.13 -21.13 17.64
C VAL A 391 11.85 -21.16 16.15
N TYR A 392 11.45 -20.02 15.61
CA TYR A 392 11.15 -19.83 14.20
C TYR A 392 12.09 -18.82 13.55
N LEU A 393 12.56 -19.12 12.34
CA LEU A 393 13.38 -18.21 11.53
C LEU A 393 12.51 -17.50 10.50
N ALA A 394 12.36 -16.19 10.62
CA ALA A 394 11.65 -15.34 9.67
C ALA A 394 12.64 -14.71 8.68
N GLU A 395 12.79 -15.32 7.50
CA GLU A 395 13.69 -14.84 6.45
C GLU A 395 12.95 -13.96 5.43
N ILE A 396 13.39 -12.71 5.29
CA ILE A 396 12.80 -11.72 4.40
C ILE A 396 13.73 -11.47 3.23
N THR A 397 13.30 -11.89 2.04
CA THR A 397 14.01 -11.68 0.78
C THR A 397 13.38 -10.54 0.00
N THR A 398 14.18 -9.53 -0.36
CA THR A 398 13.77 -8.39 -1.19
C THR A 398 14.91 -8.06 -2.15
N ASP A 399 14.62 -7.49 -3.32
CA ASP A 399 15.64 -7.14 -4.29
C ASP A 399 16.63 -6.10 -3.74
N HIS A 400 17.89 -6.18 -4.16
CA HIS A 400 18.96 -5.34 -3.62
C HIS A 400 18.76 -3.85 -3.90
N GLN A 401 18.11 -3.50 -5.02
CA GLN A 401 17.84 -2.11 -5.41
C GLN A 401 16.83 -1.47 -4.47
N THR A 402 15.73 -2.17 -4.18
CA THR A 402 14.71 -1.75 -3.22
C THR A 402 15.28 -1.68 -1.81
N CYS A 403 16.10 -2.67 -1.40
CA CYS A 403 16.79 -2.63 -0.10
C CYS A 403 17.66 -1.38 0.04
N ALA A 404 18.41 -1.00 -1.00
CA ALA A 404 19.24 0.19 -1.00
C ALA A 404 18.42 1.49 -0.95
N LYS A 405 17.33 1.58 -1.71
CA LYS A 405 16.43 2.74 -1.72
C LYS A 405 15.71 2.95 -0.39
N ARG A 406 15.27 1.86 0.25
CA ARG A 406 14.56 1.88 1.53
C ARG A 406 15.49 1.94 2.75
N ASN A 407 16.81 1.90 2.55
CA ASN A 407 17.76 1.91 3.64
C ASN A 407 17.83 3.29 4.30
N ILE A 408 17.45 3.37 5.57
CA ILE A 408 17.49 4.62 6.36
C ILE A 408 18.86 4.88 7.01
N HIS A 409 19.79 3.93 6.93
CA HIS A 409 21.13 4.00 7.53
C HIS A 409 22.23 4.35 6.50
N GLY A 410 21.84 4.82 5.31
CA GLY A 410 22.77 5.26 4.28
C GLY A 410 23.66 4.18 3.65
N ARG A 411 23.35 2.88 3.83
CA ARG A 411 24.15 1.80 3.23
C ARG A 411 24.02 1.81 1.71
N THR A 412 25.15 1.73 1.01
CA THR A 412 25.15 1.77 -0.44
C THR A 412 24.72 0.43 -1.04
N LEU A 413 24.30 0.44 -2.30
CA LEU A 413 24.01 -0.77 -3.06
C LEU A 413 25.20 -1.75 -3.08
N LYS A 414 26.44 -1.23 -3.12
CA LYS A 414 27.66 -2.04 -3.07
C LYS A 414 27.78 -2.79 -1.75
N ASP A 415 27.47 -2.13 -0.64
CA ASP A 415 27.53 -2.73 0.70
C ASP A 415 26.47 -3.81 0.87
N ILE A 416 25.24 -3.56 0.41
CA ILE A 416 24.14 -4.53 0.44
C ILE A 416 24.47 -5.75 -0.42
N THR A 417 25.03 -5.54 -1.62
CA THR A 417 25.43 -6.63 -2.51
C THR A 417 26.58 -7.44 -1.92
N LYS A 418 27.56 -6.78 -1.29
CA LYS A 418 28.65 -7.44 -0.56
C LYS A 418 28.10 -8.29 0.58
N LEU A 419 27.15 -7.77 1.35
CA LEU A 419 26.50 -8.49 2.45
C LEU A 419 25.68 -9.70 1.95
N ALA A 420 24.95 -9.55 0.83
CA ALA A 420 24.24 -10.64 0.18
C ALA A 420 25.18 -11.73 -0.36
N SER A 421 26.37 -11.38 -0.83
CA SER A 421 27.35 -12.36 -1.33
C SER A 421 27.88 -13.31 -0.24
N GLY A 422 27.85 -12.88 1.03
CA GLY A 422 28.26 -13.66 2.19
C GLY A 422 27.10 -14.33 2.93
N TRP A 423 25.90 -14.34 2.35
CA TRP A 423 24.69 -14.87 2.98
C TRP A 423 24.72 -16.38 3.10
N GLU A 424 24.54 -16.91 4.31
CA GLU A 424 24.52 -18.35 4.56
C GLU A 424 23.08 -18.84 4.72
N SER A 425 22.63 -19.85 3.98
CA SER A 425 21.29 -20.39 4.15
C SER A 425 21.06 -20.98 5.55
N ALA A 426 19.85 -20.82 6.09
CA ALA A 426 19.50 -21.40 7.39
C ALA A 426 19.53 -22.94 7.33
N PRO A 427 20.07 -23.63 8.36
CA PRO A 427 20.08 -25.09 8.42
C PRO A 427 18.68 -25.72 8.32
N PRO A 428 18.51 -26.88 7.65
CA PRO A 428 17.19 -27.48 7.40
C PRO A 428 16.41 -27.92 8.65
N HIS A 429 17.09 -28.12 9.78
CA HIS A 429 16.48 -28.51 11.06
C HIS A 429 15.87 -27.33 11.83
N MET A 430 16.11 -26.10 11.37
CA MET A 430 15.53 -24.89 11.97
C MET A 430 14.26 -24.53 11.22
N VAL A 431 13.13 -24.53 11.94
CA VAL A 431 11.80 -24.27 11.37
C VAL A 431 11.72 -22.83 10.86
N ARG A 432 11.23 -22.66 9.64
CA ARG A 432 11.06 -21.35 9.02
C ARG A 432 9.65 -20.81 9.26
N LEU A 433 9.57 -19.51 9.47
CA LEU A 433 8.31 -18.78 9.54
C LEU A 433 8.03 -18.15 8.18
N ASP A 434 6.93 -18.53 7.57
CA ASP A 434 6.41 -17.87 6.39
C ASP A 434 5.60 -16.64 6.81
N ILE A 435 6.18 -15.48 6.57
CA ILE A 435 5.63 -14.16 6.90
C ILE A 435 4.91 -13.51 5.72
N ARG A 436 4.81 -14.19 4.57
CA ARG A 436 4.19 -13.63 3.35
C ARG A 436 2.73 -13.27 3.56
N SER A 437 2.00 -14.15 4.25
CA SER A 437 0.59 -13.93 4.52
C SER A 437 0.40 -12.79 5.53
N LEU A 438 1.25 -12.68 6.57
CA LEU A 438 1.26 -11.52 7.47
C LEU A 438 1.52 -10.19 6.74
N LEU A 439 2.42 -10.20 5.75
CA LEU A 439 2.67 -9.02 4.91
C LEU A 439 1.51 -8.69 3.97
N GLN A 440 0.71 -9.68 3.57
CA GLN A 440 -0.52 -9.49 2.81
C GLN A 440 -1.63 -8.99 3.73
N ASP A 441 -1.78 -9.57 4.92
CA ASP A 441 -2.77 -9.17 5.93
C ASP A 441 -2.54 -7.76 6.46
N ALA A 442 -1.29 -7.38 6.71
CA ALA A 442 -0.94 -5.99 7.01
C ALA A 442 -1.20 -5.04 5.83
N ALA A 443 -1.40 -5.57 4.62
CA ALA A 443 -1.88 -4.84 3.46
C ALA A 443 -3.40 -5.00 3.21
N ILE A 444 -4.11 -5.82 4.01
CA ILE A 444 -5.55 -6.18 3.86
C ILE A 444 -6.40 -5.72 5.07
N GLU A 445 -5.83 -5.52 6.28
CA GLU A 445 -6.55 -5.15 7.51
C GLU A 445 -7.22 -3.77 7.51
N ASP A 446 -7.15 -3.01 6.41
CA ASP A 446 -8.05 -1.89 6.13
C ASP A 446 -9.45 -2.36 5.67
N VAL A 447 -10.00 -3.48 6.16
CA VAL A 447 -11.39 -3.91 5.89
C VAL A 447 -11.97 -4.80 7.00
N GLU A 448 -12.41 -4.22 8.13
CA GLU A 448 -13.35 -4.90 9.05
C GLU A 448 -14.80 -4.53 8.70
N MET A 449 -15.64 -5.55 8.61
CA MET A 449 -17.05 -5.50 8.22
C MET A 449 -17.91 -5.56 9.48
N GLU A 450 -18.76 -4.56 9.72
CA GLU A 450 -19.85 -4.73 10.70
C GLU A 450 -21.07 -5.39 10.04
N ASP A 451 -21.51 -6.47 10.70
CA ASP A 451 -22.56 -7.39 10.30
C ASP A 451 -23.94 -6.73 10.25
N PHE A 452 -24.69 -7.07 9.21
CA PHE A 452 -26.05 -6.62 8.94
C PHE A 452 -27.06 -7.48 9.74
N ASN A 453 -27.70 -6.88 10.76
CA ASN A 453 -28.85 -7.48 11.45
C ASN A 453 -30.07 -7.49 10.50
N PRO A 454 -30.63 -8.64 10.09
CA PRO A 454 -31.65 -8.71 9.05
C PRO A 454 -33.08 -8.71 9.60
N GLU A 455 -33.35 -7.91 10.63
CA GLU A 455 -34.71 -7.72 11.15
C GLU A 455 -34.92 -6.25 11.51
N GLU A 456 -35.29 -5.44 10.52
CA GLU A 456 -36.28 -4.37 10.68
C GLU A 456 -36.78 -3.96 9.28
N GLU A 457 -37.99 -4.42 8.94
CA GLU A 457 -38.71 -3.96 7.75
C GLU A 457 -39.10 -2.47 7.89
N PRO A 458 -39.03 -1.66 6.82
CA PRO A 458 -39.62 -0.33 6.82
C PRO A 458 -41.10 -0.45 6.46
N LYS A 459 -42.00 0.00 7.35
CA LYS A 459 -43.42 0.20 7.02
C LYS A 459 -43.88 1.63 7.33
N SER A 460 -44.06 2.35 6.22
CA SER A 460 -45.19 3.22 5.86
C SER A 460 -45.57 4.43 6.72
N GLU A 461 -45.61 5.57 6.01
CA GLU A 461 -46.37 6.80 6.22
C GLU A 461 -47.67 6.68 7.06
N VAL A 462 -47.89 7.64 7.95
CA VAL A 462 -49.21 8.18 8.27
C VAL A 462 -49.11 9.70 8.50
N LYS A 463 -49.92 10.47 7.77
CA LYS A 463 -50.21 11.90 7.97
C LYS A 463 -51.14 12.09 9.17
N GLN A 464 -50.99 13.19 9.92
CA GLN A 464 -52.13 13.95 10.44
C GLN A 464 -51.76 15.41 10.77
N GLU A 465 -52.77 16.27 10.57
CA GLU A 465 -52.80 17.74 10.52
C GLU A 465 -53.07 18.40 11.89
N ASP A 466 -53.15 19.75 11.84
CA ASP A 466 -53.70 20.73 12.78
C ASP A 466 -52.72 21.32 13.81
N ASP A 467 -52.68 22.62 14.13
CA ASP A 467 -53.15 23.89 13.56
C ASP A 467 -52.51 24.98 14.47
N ASP A 468 -52.22 26.20 13.97
CA ASP A 468 -52.53 27.47 14.65
C ASP A 468 -51.80 28.69 14.04
N GLU A 469 -52.63 29.72 13.94
CA GLU A 469 -52.57 31.00 13.23
C GLU A 469 -51.63 32.05 13.87
N THR A 470 -51.13 33.02 13.07
CA THR A 470 -51.48 34.45 13.25
C THR A 470 -50.79 35.36 12.21
N ASP A 471 -51.64 36.21 11.61
CA ASP A 471 -51.38 37.30 10.67
C ASP A 471 -50.39 38.39 11.13
N LEU A 472 -49.85 39.17 10.18
CA LEU A 472 -50.08 40.64 10.09
C LEU A 472 -49.33 41.32 8.91
N VAL A 473 -50.14 41.94 8.02
CA VAL A 473 -49.91 43.19 7.24
C VAL A 473 -48.76 43.17 6.22
N GLY A 474 -48.93 43.44 4.92
CA GLY A 474 -49.88 44.25 4.16
C GLY A 474 -49.15 44.72 2.86
N PRO A 475 -49.86 45.26 1.86
CA PRO A 475 -49.58 44.97 0.46
C PRO A 475 -49.07 46.19 -0.34
N LEU A 476 -48.62 45.95 -1.58
CA LEU A 476 -49.17 46.53 -2.83
C LEU A 476 -48.10 46.70 -3.92
N PHE A 477 -48.43 46.10 -5.07
CA PHE A 477 -48.25 46.61 -6.44
C PHE A 477 -46.82 46.80 -6.99
N SER A 478 -46.56 46.71 -8.30
CA SER A 478 -47.19 46.18 -9.51
C SER A 478 -46.37 46.80 -10.65
N CYS A 479 -46.28 46.12 -11.79
CA CYS A 479 -45.96 46.68 -13.11
C CYS A 479 -44.51 47.17 -13.32
N MET A 480 -43.91 47.12 -14.50
CA MET A 480 -44.15 46.47 -15.79
C MET A 480 -42.92 46.84 -16.64
N LEU A 481 -42.60 45.97 -17.60
CA LEU A 481 -42.10 46.30 -18.94
C LEU A 481 -40.73 46.97 -19.15
N LEU A 482 -39.91 46.21 -19.89
CA LEU A 482 -39.27 46.56 -21.17
C LEU A 482 -38.33 47.77 -21.25
N SER A 483 -37.09 47.39 -21.61
CA SER A 483 -36.31 47.87 -22.75
C SER A 483 -35.84 49.31 -22.81
N SER A 484 -34.51 49.37 -22.98
CA SER A 484 -33.78 50.03 -24.08
C SER A 484 -32.85 51.17 -23.67
N ASP A 485 -31.64 51.02 -24.22
CA ASP A 485 -30.61 52.03 -24.53
C ASP A 485 -29.98 52.73 -23.31
N ASN A 486 -28.67 52.71 -23.09
CA ASN A 486 -27.53 52.75 -24.02
C ASN A 486 -26.26 52.35 -23.26
#